data_AF-A0A7Y2ZKL5-F1
#
_entry.id   AF-A0A7Y2ZKL5-F1
#
_cell.length_a   1.000
_cell.length_b   1.000
_cell.length_c   1.000
_cell.angle_alpha   90.00
_cell.angle_beta   90.00
_cell.angle_gamma   90.00
#
_symmetry.space_group_name_H-M   'P 1'
#
loop_
_entity.id
_entity.type
_entity.pdbx_description
1 polymer ?
#
loop_
_entity_poly.entity_id
_entity_poly.type
_entity_poly.pdbx_seq_one_letter_code
_entity_poly.pdbx_strand_id
1 'polypeptide(L)'
;MRRQLIFFILFTLSLTIGYTQQLFRYFEQDSVEQDSSKKAVLLQFIGDGYLPTKYFNFDLRYLIKYNQYEGIRTGLGGVTNNNFSDAYRLNGYVVYGFRDDRFKYSLGGGFRISPKRNTWINLTYTEDLEETGSFGFLTDKRLFQLFEPRLLNIDLFHKHITKRLNIEHQLFYNVAAETEFALRNIRTTYDYLYRLPNGDAFGEYDVSTFRFTAQWSPFSTFEYINRSIRETRRAYPNFSFQYTKAFKDVFQGDLSFSKFDFRAIQQFDHVNTAQTEIILSAGIVNGDVPLQYAYHAYPNNVNKETIMNRFSVAGINSFETMYFNEFFSERFASLVFRHRLKAFEISPTFKPELVLLTKIAVGDFDDTERHENISFGTLEKGFTESGIELNKLLFGFGLSFAYRYGAYH
;
A
#
# COMPACT_ATOMS: atom_id res chain seq x y z
N MET A 1 -27.26 21.26 -6.74
CA MET A 1 -25.84 21.15 -7.16
C MET A 1 -25.29 19.71 -7.17
N ARG A 2 -25.28 18.92 -6.08
CA ARG A 2 -24.65 17.57 -6.05
C ARG A 2 -25.20 16.53 -7.05
N ARG A 3 -26.52 16.47 -7.26
CA ARG A 3 -27.12 15.53 -8.24
C ARG A 3 -26.76 15.86 -9.69
N GLN A 4 -26.62 17.14 -10.02
CA GLN A 4 -26.23 17.58 -11.36
C GLN A 4 -24.75 17.30 -11.64
N LEU A 5 -23.89 17.38 -10.62
CA LEU A 5 -22.46 17.04 -10.75
C LEU A 5 -22.23 15.54 -11.01
N ILE A 6 -22.97 14.66 -10.32
CA ILE A 6 -22.90 13.21 -10.54
C ILE A 6 -23.40 12.84 -11.93
N PHE A 7 -24.50 13.46 -12.38
CA PHE A 7 -25.03 13.25 -13.73
C PHE A 7 -24.07 13.76 -14.80
N PHE A 8 -23.42 14.90 -14.56
CA PHE A 8 -22.41 15.46 -15.46
C PHE A 8 -21.16 14.56 -15.53
N ILE A 9 -20.68 14.05 -14.39
CA ILE A 9 -19.56 13.09 -14.33
C ILE A 9 -19.91 11.81 -15.09
N LEU A 10 -21.07 11.20 -14.83
CA LEU A 10 -21.54 9.99 -15.52
C LEU A 10 -21.74 10.21 -17.02
N PHE A 11 -22.22 11.39 -17.43
CA PHE A 11 -22.40 11.76 -18.83
C PHE A 11 -21.07 12.04 -19.54
N THR A 12 -20.10 12.67 -18.86
CA THR A 12 -18.74 12.83 -19.40
C THR A 12 -18.00 11.50 -19.50
N LEU A 13 -18.23 10.57 -18.56
CA LEU A 13 -17.71 9.20 -18.62
C LEU A 13 -18.33 8.42 -19.78
N SER A 14 -19.63 8.51 -20.01
CA SER A 14 -20.25 7.80 -21.14
C SER A 14 -19.82 8.35 -22.50
N LEU A 15 -19.61 9.67 -22.61
CA LEU A 15 -19.10 10.29 -23.83
C LEU A 15 -17.63 9.91 -24.11
N THR A 16 -16.76 9.90 -23.10
CA THR A 16 -15.36 9.47 -23.30
C THR A 16 -15.26 7.99 -23.64
N ILE A 17 -16.13 7.14 -23.06
CA ILE A 17 -16.19 5.70 -23.38
C ILE A 17 -16.67 5.46 -24.83
N GLY A 18 -17.64 6.23 -25.32
CA GLY A 18 -18.10 6.15 -26.72
C GLY A 18 -17.01 6.49 -27.73
N TYR A 19 -16.24 7.55 -27.47
CA TYR A 19 -15.08 7.92 -28.30
C TYR A 19 -13.95 6.89 -28.20
N THR A 20 -13.72 6.31 -27.01
CA THR A 20 -12.67 5.30 -26.81
C THR A 20 -12.99 3.99 -27.54
N GLN A 21 -14.25 3.56 -27.58
CA GLN A 21 -14.71 2.41 -28.37
C GLN A 21 -14.59 2.63 -29.87
N GLN A 22 -14.83 3.86 -30.35
CA GLN A 22 -14.70 4.21 -31.76
C GLN A 22 -13.23 4.29 -32.20
N LEU A 23 -12.34 4.82 -31.35
CA LEU A 23 -10.89 4.71 -31.53
C LEU A 23 -10.41 3.25 -31.49
N PHE A 24 -10.93 2.42 -30.58
CA PHE A 24 -10.58 0.99 -30.48
C PHE A 24 -10.91 0.22 -31.76
N ARG A 25 -12.11 0.42 -32.33
CA ARG A 25 -12.51 -0.21 -33.60
C ARG A 25 -11.69 0.29 -34.79
N TYR A 26 -11.31 1.57 -34.78
CA TYR A 26 -10.44 2.14 -35.82
C TYR A 26 -9.02 1.55 -35.76
N PHE A 27 -8.49 1.27 -34.56
CA PHE A 27 -7.18 0.62 -34.39
C PHE A 27 -7.19 -0.90 -34.58
N GLU A 28 -8.35 -1.54 -34.55
CA GLU A 28 -8.50 -2.99 -34.77
C GLU A 28 -8.43 -3.35 -36.26
N GLN A 29 -8.78 -2.41 -37.14
CA GLN A 29 -8.91 -2.66 -38.58
C GLN A 29 -7.59 -2.51 -39.36
N ASP A 30 -6.54 -1.93 -38.75
CA ASP A 30 -5.40 -1.37 -39.50
C ASP A 30 -3.98 -1.87 -39.15
N SER A 31 -3.75 -3.00 -38.46
CA SER A 31 -2.36 -3.42 -38.16
C SER A 31 -2.08 -4.93 -38.18
N VAL A 32 -1.26 -5.31 -39.16
CA VAL A 32 -0.60 -6.60 -39.42
C VAL A 32 0.29 -7.06 -38.24
N GLU A 33 0.42 -8.39 -38.10
CA GLU A 33 1.05 -9.26 -37.07
C GLU A 33 2.30 -8.80 -36.29
N GLN A 34 3.00 -7.72 -36.67
CA GLN A 34 4.23 -7.27 -36.00
C GLN A 34 3.99 -6.41 -34.73
N ASP A 35 2.78 -5.88 -34.56
CA ASP A 35 2.43 -4.87 -33.53
C ASP A 35 1.84 -5.47 -32.24
N SER A 36 1.47 -6.75 -32.26
CA SER A 36 0.87 -7.46 -31.12
C SER A 36 1.82 -7.57 -29.91
N SER A 37 3.12 -7.74 -30.15
CA SER A 37 4.13 -7.80 -29.09
C SER A 37 4.35 -6.45 -28.38
N LYS A 38 4.38 -5.35 -29.14
CA LYS A 38 4.51 -3.99 -28.58
C LYS A 38 3.27 -3.58 -27.80
N LYS A 39 2.08 -3.93 -28.29
CA LYS A 39 0.80 -3.73 -27.58
C LYS A 39 0.78 -4.53 -26.27
N ALA A 40 1.19 -5.79 -26.27
CA ALA A 40 1.25 -6.61 -25.06
C ALA A 40 2.20 -6.03 -24.00
N VAL A 41 3.38 -5.55 -24.40
CA VAL A 41 4.34 -4.89 -23.52
C VAL A 41 3.76 -3.58 -22.95
N LEU A 42 3.13 -2.76 -23.79
CA LEU A 42 2.47 -1.52 -23.34
C LEU A 42 1.35 -1.80 -22.34
N LEU A 43 0.51 -2.80 -22.61
CA LEU A 43 -0.57 -3.23 -21.70
C LEU A 43 -0.01 -3.73 -20.37
N GLN A 44 1.12 -4.46 -20.40
CA GLN A 44 1.82 -4.87 -19.18
C GLN A 44 2.28 -3.66 -18.36
N PHE A 45 2.96 -2.69 -18.99
CA PHE A 45 3.39 -1.48 -18.29
C PHE A 45 2.23 -0.69 -17.70
N ILE A 46 1.13 -0.54 -18.45
CA ILE A 46 -0.08 0.14 -17.96
C ILE A 46 -0.69 -0.64 -16.79
N GLY A 47 -0.71 -1.98 -16.86
CA GLY A 47 -1.11 -2.84 -15.76
C GLY A 47 -0.23 -2.69 -14.51
N ASP A 48 1.07 -2.45 -14.70
CA ASP A 48 2.03 -2.14 -13.63
C ASP A 48 1.98 -0.66 -13.17
N GLY A 49 1.14 0.15 -13.82
CA GLY A 49 0.93 1.56 -13.48
C GLY A 49 1.87 2.55 -14.13
N TYR A 50 2.47 2.18 -15.24
CA TYR A 50 3.41 3.01 -15.96
C TYR A 50 3.00 3.24 -17.41
N LEU A 51 3.23 4.46 -17.89
CA LEU A 51 3.29 4.76 -19.31
C LEU A 51 4.77 4.87 -19.72
N PRO A 52 5.32 3.86 -20.42
CA PRO A 52 6.74 3.83 -20.74
C PRO A 52 7.05 4.79 -21.90
N THR A 53 8.14 5.54 -21.76
CA THR A 53 8.78 6.29 -22.85
C THR A 53 10.20 5.80 -23.08
N LYS A 54 10.94 6.44 -23.99
CA LYS A 54 12.29 6.01 -24.34
C LYS A 54 13.21 5.91 -23.12
N TYR A 55 13.16 6.88 -22.21
CA TYR A 55 14.09 6.99 -21.07
C TYR A 55 13.40 7.05 -19.70
N PHE A 56 12.08 7.27 -19.69
CA PHE A 56 11.31 7.51 -18.46
C PHE A 56 9.99 6.75 -18.50
N ASN A 57 9.59 6.20 -17.36
CA ASN A 57 8.30 5.57 -17.18
C ASN A 57 7.44 6.50 -16.33
N PHE A 58 6.43 7.12 -16.94
CA PHE A 58 5.48 7.97 -16.22
C PHE A 58 4.63 7.12 -15.29
N ASP A 59 4.59 7.49 -14.02
CA ASP A 59 3.83 6.79 -13.00
C ASP A 59 2.39 7.31 -12.98
N LEU A 60 1.47 6.45 -13.43
CA LEU A 60 0.06 6.78 -13.59
C LEU A 60 -0.66 6.97 -12.25
N ARG A 61 -0.06 6.55 -11.13
CA ARG A 61 -0.65 6.68 -9.78
C ARG A 61 -0.82 8.13 -9.32
N TYR A 62 -0.03 9.04 -9.88
CA TYR A 62 -0.09 10.45 -9.47
C TYR A 62 -1.09 11.27 -10.28
N LEU A 63 -1.65 10.72 -11.37
CA LEU A 63 -2.53 11.46 -12.27
C LEU A 63 -3.77 12.00 -11.55
N ILE A 64 -4.50 11.14 -10.84
CA ILE A 64 -5.68 11.55 -10.08
C ILE A 64 -5.90 10.64 -8.88
N LYS A 65 -6.03 11.24 -7.71
CA LYS A 65 -6.41 10.62 -6.45
C LYS A 65 -7.41 11.51 -5.74
N TYR A 66 -8.10 10.94 -4.74
CA TYR A 66 -8.91 11.71 -3.82
C TYR A 66 -8.73 11.20 -2.41
N ASN A 67 -8.62 12.12 -1.46
CA ASN A 67 -8.76 11.83 -0.04
C ASN A 67 -9.46 12.98 0.68
N GLN A 68 -9.87 12.75 1.91
CA GLN A 68 -10.64 13.75 2.64
C GLN A 68 -9.82 14.99 3.00
N TYR A 69 -8.52 14.83 3.24
CA TYR A 69 -7.63 15.92 3.64
C TYR A 69 -7.28 16.86 2.47
N GLU A 70 -6.82 16.30 1.35
CA GLU A 70 -6.34 17.02 0.16
C GLU A 70 -7.44 17.29 -0.87
N GLY A 71 -8.60 16.64 -0.76
CA GLY A 71 -9.63 16.66 -1.79
C GLY A 71 -9.15 15.96 -3.04
N ILE A 72 -9.34 16.58 -4.21
CA ILE A 72 -8.72 16.09 -5.45
C ILE A 72 -7.22 16.31 -5.35
N ARG A 73 -6.45 15.26 -5.63
CA ARG A 73 -4.99 15.28 -5.72
C ARG A 73 -4.60 14.90 -7.14
N THR A 74 -3.86 15.77 -7.82
CA THR A 74 -3.40 15.54 -9.20
C THR A 74 -1.92 15.83 -9.29
N GLY A 75 -1.22 15.16 -10.19
CA GLY A 75 0.20 15.40 -10.38
C GLY A 75 0.83 14.51 -11.42
N LEU A 76 2.16 14.58 -11.46
CA LEU A 76 3.00 13.84 -12.37
C LEU A 76 4.15 13.24 -11.58
N GLY A 77 4.50 12.01 -11.93
CA GLY A 77 5.67 11.37 -11.39
C GLY A 77 6.18 10.29 -12.33
N GLY A 78 7.28 9.67 -11.93
CA GLY A 78 7.83 8.54 -12.64
C GLY A 78 9.28 8.28 -12.30
N VAL A 79 9.87 7.40 -13.10
CA VAL A 79 11.20 6.83 -12.87
C VAL A 79 11.91 6.61 -14.19
N THR A 80 13.21 6.87 -14.24
CA THR A 80 14.05 6.53 -15.39
C THR A 80 14.15 5.02 -15.56
N ASN A 81 14.28 4.55 -16.80
CA ASN A 81 14.37 3.12 -17.10
C ASN A 81 15.77 2.69 -17.57
N ASN A 82 15.96 1.41 -17.88
CA ASN A 82 17.26 0.84 -18.26
C ASN A 82 17.84 1.45 -19.55
N ASN A 83 17.02 2.06 -20.43
CA ASN A 83 17.53 2.78 -21.60
C ASN A 83 18.18 4.11 -21.23
N PHE A 84 17.79 4.72 -20.09
CA PHE A 84 18.47 5.90 -19.55
C PHE A 84 19.82 5.51 -18.97
N SER A 85 19.84 4.51 -18.08
CA SER A 85 21.06 3.93 -17.53
C SER A 85 20.77 2.62 -16.80
N ASP A 86 21.71 1.67 -16.89
CA ASP A 86 21.72 0.46 -16.05
C ASP A 86 22.43 0.68 -14.69
N ALA A 87 23.13 1.81 -14.55
CA ALA A 87 23.95 2.15 -13.39
C ALA A 87 23.35 3.25 -12.51
N TYR A 88 22.51 4.12 -13.09
CA TYR A 88 21.88 5.24 -12.39
C TYR A 88 20.37 5.21 -12.59
N ARG A 89 19.62 5.60 -11.56
CA ARG A 89 18.18 5.83 -11.66
C ARG A 89 17.81 7.14 -10.99
N LEU A 90 16.85 7.84 -11.59
CA LEU A 90 16.19 9.01 -11.00
C LEU A 90 14.70 8.72 -10.90
N ASN A 91 14.09 9.13 -9.81
CA ASN A 91 12.66 8.99 -9.59
C ASN A 91 12.12 10.21 -8.87
N GLY A 92 10.85 10.50 -9.06
CA GLY A 92 10.21 11.57 -8.32
C GLY A 92 8.77 11.77 -8.73
N TYR A 93 8.10 12.64 -7.98
CA TYR A 93 6.77 13.11 -8.30
C TYR A 93 6.55 14.50 -7.72
N VAL A 94 5.61 15.21 -8.33
CA VAL A 94 5.00 16.42 -7.79
C VAL A 94 3.49 16.27 -7.92
N VAL A 95 2.79 16.56 -6.84
CA VAL A 95 1.33 16.54 -6.79
C VAL A 95 0.83 17.82 -6.12
N TYR A 96 -0.42 18.17 -6.39
CA TYR A 96 -1.11 19.29 -5.80
C TYR A 96 -2.45 18.83 -5.25
N GLY A 97 -2.72 19.18 -3.99
CA GLY A 97 -4.00 18.95 -3.33
C GLY A 97 -4.86 20.21 -3.39
N PHE A 98 -6.05 20.11 -3.97
CA PHE A 98 -6.94 21.27 -4.19
C PHE A 98 -7.64 21.75 -2.92
N ARG A 99 -7.79 20.90 -1.89
CA ARG A 99 -8.44 21.27 -0.63
C ARG A 99 -7.48 21.93 0.35
N ASP A 100 -6.24 21.46 0.41
CA ASP A 100 -5.22 21.99 1.33
C ASP A 100 -4.31 23.04 0.67
N ASP A 101 -4.47 23.28 -0.64
CA ASP A 101 -3.75 24.27 -1.46
C ASP A 101 -2.23 24.14 -1.33
N ARG A 102 -1.72 22.90 -1.41
CA ARG A 102 -0.29 22.61 -1.22
C ARG A 102 0.24 21.63 -2.23
N PHE A 103 1.45 21.92 -2.71
CA PHE A 103 2.29 20.97 -3.42
C PHE A 103 2.92 19.98 -2.45
N LYS A 104 3.05 18.73 -2.89
CA LYS A 104 3.77 17.65 -2.22
C LYS A 104 4.64 16.97 -3.25
N TYR A 105 5.81 16.49 -2.85
CA TYR A 105 6.79 16.01 -3.82
C TYR A 105 7.78 15.03 -3.22
N SER A 106 8.36 14.23 -4.10
CA SER A 106 9.51 13.39 -3.79
C SER A 106 10.52 13.50 -4.90
N LEU A 107 11.80 13.56 -4.53
CA LEU A 107 12.93 13.47 -5.44
C LEU A 107 13.88 12.42 -4.92
N GLY A 108 14.21 11.46 -5.77
CA GLY A 108 15.11 10.37 -5.46
C GLY A 108 16.08 10.09 -6.60
N GLY A 109 17.22 9.55 -6.21
CA GLY A 109 18.23 9.07 -7.13
C GLY A 109 18.96 7.89 -6.54
N GLY A 110 19.43 7.00 -7.40
CA GLY A 110 20.12 5.80 -6.99
C GLY A 110 21.24 5.42 -7.94
N PHE A 111 22.23 4.74 -7.41
CA PHE A 111 23.32 4.17 -8.19
C PHE A 111 23.53 2.71 -7.83
N ARG A 112 23.78 1.90 -8.86
CA ARG A 112 23.91 0.45 -8.76
C ARG A 112 25.37 0.09 -8.52
N ILE A 113 25.64 -0.58 -7.40
CA ILE A 113 27.01 -0.98 -7.02
C ILE A 113 27.31 -2.41 -7.50
N SER A 114 26.32 -3.30 -7.50
CA SER A 114 26.51 -4.69 -7.92
C SER A 114 25.37 -5.16 -8.80
N PRO A 115 25.62 -5.33 -10.12
CA PRO A 115 24.62 -5.89 -11.00
C PRO A 115 24.20 -7.31 -10.63
N LYS A 116 25.17 -8.17 -10.27
CA LYS A 116 24.94 -9.57 -9.92
C LYS A 116 24.06 -9.76 -8.69
N ARG A 117 24.20 -8.89 -7.68
CA ARG A 117 23.41 -8.93 -6.44
C ARG A 117 22.27 -7.91 -6.42
N ASN A 118 21.99 -7.28 -7.56
CA ASN A 118 21.04 -6.17 -7.69
C ASN A 118 21.18 -5.12 -6.57
N THR A 119 22.41 -4.75 -6.22
CA THR A 119 22.66 -3.80 -5.12
C THR A 119 22.50 -2.37 -5.60
N TRP A 120 21.60 -1.62 -4.97
CA TRP A 120 21.41 -0.19 -5.21
C TRP A 120 21.59 0.57 -3.91
N ILE A 121 22.26 1.72 -3.99
CA ILE A 121 22.20 2.75 -2.95
C ILE A 121 21.33 3.86 -3.49
N ASN A 122 20.33 4.28 -2.72
CA ASN A 122 19.48 5.41 -3.10
C ASN A 122 19.38 6.45 -2.01
N LEU A 123 19.21 7.68 -2.46
CA LEU A 123 18.92 8.84 -1.66
C LEU A 123 17.55 9.35 -2.07
N THR A 124 16.72 9.73 -1.11
CA THR A 124 15.39 10.28 -1.38
C THR A 124 15.08 11.40 -0.40
N TYR A 125 14.49 12.47 -0.93
CA TYR A 125 13.81 13.51 -0.15
C TYR A 125 12.33 13.43 -0.48
N THR A 126 11.48 13.38 0.53
CA THR A 126 10.01 13.36 0.36
C THR A 126 9.37 14.34 1.32
N GLU A 127 8.42 15.13 0.82
CA GLU A 127 7.48 15.90 1.61
C GLU A 127 6.06 15.52 1.18
N ASP A 128 5.33 14.79 2.04
CA ASP A 128 4.01 14.26 1.71
C ASP A 128 3.17 13.96 2.97
N LEU A 129 2.03 13.29 2.76
CA LEU A 129 1.15 12.75 3.79
C LEU A 129 1.26 11.23 3.87
N GLU A 130 1.27 10.72 5.09
CA GLU A 130 1.24 9.29 5.40
C GLU A 130 0.07 9.01 6.37
N GLU A 131 -0.56 7.84 6.25
CA GLU A 131 -1.62 7.39 7.14
C GLU A 131 -1.04 7.02 8.50
N THR A 132 -1.59 7.60 9.56
CA THR A 132 -1.14 7.33 10.94
C THR A 132 -1.38 5.88 11.32
N GLY A 133 -0.35 5.19 11.83
CA GLY A 133 -0.42 3.81 12.31
C GLY A 133 -0.33 2.75 11.22
N SER A 134 -0.16 3.17 9.97
CA SER A 134 0.06 2.26 8.85
C SER A 134 1.46 1.68 8.93
N PHE A 135 1.63 0.43 8.50
CA PHE A 135 2.93 -0.24 8.53
C PHE A 135 3.12 -1.13 7.31
N GLY A 136 4.30 -1.10 6.71
CA GLY A 136 4.65 -1.96 5.57
C GLY A 136 6.10 -2.41 5.65
N PHE A 137 6.45 -3.38 4.81
CA PHE A 137 7.83 -3.85 4.68
C PHE A 137 8.53 -3.05 3.57
N LEU A 138 9.78 -2.63 3.79
CA LEU A 138 10.57 -1.95 2.74
C LEU A 138 10.64 -2.76 1.43
N THR A 139 10.72 -4.10 1.54
CA THR A 139 10.80 -5.03 0.41
C THR A 139 9.46 -5.26 -0.30
N ASP A 140 8.36 -4.66 0.18
CA ASP A 140 7.05 -4.85 -0.44
C ASP A 140 7.04 -4.29 -1.86
N LYS A 141 6.60 -5.14 -2.80
CA LYS A 141 6.39 -4.70 -4.17
C LYS A 141 5.27 -3.68 -4.17
N ARG A 142 5.55 -2.58 -4.87
CA ARG A 142 4.57 -1.56 -5.20
C ARG A 142 3.36 -2.16 -5.92
N LEU A 143 2.17 -1.96 -5.38
CA LEU A 143 0.90 -2.26 -6.07
C LEU A 143 0.44 -1.03 -6.86
N PHE A 144 0.04 -1.24 -8.11
CA PHE A 144 -0.63 -0.21 -8.90
C PHE A 144 -2.14 -0.35 -8.77
N GLN A 145 -2.79 0.73 -8.35
CA GLN A 145 -4.23 0.90 -8.49
C GLN A 145 -4.46 2.33 -8.97
N LEU A 146 -5.19 2.49 -10.09
CA LEU A 146 -5.55 3.82 -10.60
C LEU A 146 -6.51 4.52 -9.63
N PHE A 147 -7.30 3.75 -8.90
CA PHE A 147 -8.25 4.24 -7.90
C PHE A 147 -8.05 3.43 -6.61
N GLU A 148 -7.75 4.13 -5.51
CA GLU A 148 -7.51 3.56 -4.18
C GLU A 148 -8.66 3.98 -3.25
N PRO A 149 -9.75 3.20 -3.14
CA PRO A 149 -11.01 3.72 -2.59
C PRO A 149 -10.97 3.84 -1.07
N ARG A 150 -10.13 3.05 -0.40
CA ARG A 150 -9.80 3.19 1.02
C ARG A 150 -9.31 4.59 1.35
N LEU A 151 -8.52 5.21 0.45
CA LEU A 151 -7.97 6.56 0.62
C LEU A 151 -9.08 7.64 0.75
N LEU A 152 -10.29 7.38 0.24
CA LEU A 152 -11.43 8.28 0.36
C LEU A 152 -11.95 8.41 1.81
N ASN A 153 -11.60 7.47 2.68
CA ASN A 153 -12.18 7.33 4.00
C ASN A 153 -11.17 7.42 5.14
N ILE A 154 -9.88 7.34 4.83
CA ILE A 154 -8.81 7.69 5.77
C ILE A 154 -8.95 9.17 6.18
N ASP A 155 -8.83 9.38 7.46
CA ASP A 155 -9.09 10.61 8.21
C ASP A 155 -7.86 11.03 9.01
N LEU A 156 -7.09 10.11 9.58
CA LEU A 156 -5.83 10.43 10.25
C LEU A 156 -4.63 10.34 9.31
N PHE A 157 -4.23 11.51 8.81
CA PHE A 157 -2.95 11.70 8.14
C PHE A 157 -1.98 12.49 9.01
N HIS A 158 -0.68 12.25 8.80
CA HIS A 158 0.37 13.13 9.27
C HIS A 158 1.23 13.58 8.09
N LYS A 159 1.70 14.82 8.16
CA LYS A 159 2.71 15.35 7.25
C LYS A 159 4.06 14.81 7.67
N HIS A 160 4.90 14.51 6.69
CA HIS A 160 6.27 14.15 6.96
C HIS A 160 7.21 14.78 5.94
N ILE A 161 8.36 15.24 6.43
CA ILE A 161 9.53 15.53 5.62
C ILE A 161 10.54 14.44 5.92
N THR A 162 10.93 13.66 4.91
CA THR A 162 11.79 12.49 5.07
C THR A 162 13.01 12.58 4.16
N LYS A 163 14.19 12.52 4.79
CA LYS A 163 15.47 12.32 4.10
C LYS A 163 15.90 10.88 4.34
N ARG A 164 16.09 10.12 3.27
CA ARG A 164 16.34 8.69 3.34
C ARG A 164 17.57 8.29 2.56
N LEU A 165 18.41 7.46 3.17
CA LEU A 165 19.40 6.63 2.52
C LEU A 165 18.94 5.18 2.61
N ASN A 166 18.77 4.50 1.48
CA ASN A 166 18.46 3.07 1.47
C ASN A 166 19.52 2.27 0.68
N ILE A 167 19.69 1.02 1.06
CA ILE A 167 20.53 0.04 0.38
C ILE A 167 19.66 -1.17 0.09
N GLU A 168 19.26 -1.31 -1.17
CA GLU A 168 18.56 -2.50 -1.67
C GLU A 168 19.59 -3.54 -2.05
N HIS A 169 19.39 -4.80 -1.66
CA HIS A 169 20.36 -5.86 -1.90
C HIS A 169 19.72 -7.24 -2.00
N GLN A 170 20.08 -8.01 -3.03
CA GLN A 170 19.76 -9.43 -3.11
C GLN A 170 20.87 -10.22 -2.37
N LEU A 171 20.68 -10.51 -1.07
CA LEU A 171 21.67 -11.22 -0.24
C LEU A 171 21.94 -12.62 -0.80
N PHE A 172 20.86 -13.32 -1.13
CA PHE A 172 20.82 -14.63 -1.80
C PHE A 172 19.72 -14.59 -2.85
N TYR A 173 19.72 -15.49 -3.84
CA TYR A 173 18.70 -15.49 -4.90
C TYR A 173 17.25 -15.49 -4.38
N ASN A 174 17.02 -16.10 -3.22
CA ASN A 174 15.73 -16.19 -2.54
C ASN A 174 15.61 -15.28 -1.30
N VAL A 175 16.57 -14.38 -1.03
CA VAL A 175 16.54 -13.43 0.08
C VAL A 175 16.81 -12.01 -0.45
N ALA A 176 15.74 -11.21 -0.53
CA ALA A 176 15.83 -9.78 -0.80
C ALA A 176 15.93 -9.04 0.54
N ALA A 177 16.83 -8.07 0.64
CA ALA A 177 16.99 -7.26 1.83
C ALA A 177 17.06 -5.77 1.47
N GLU A 178 16.61 -4.95 2.39
CA GLU A 178 16.73 -3.50 2.31
C GLU A 178 17.12 -2.93 3.67
N THR A 179 18.14 -2.09 3.68
CA THR A 179 18.58 -1.35 4.86
C THR A 179 18.32 0.13 4.64
N GLU A 180 17.67 0.78 5.59
CA GLU A 180 17.27 2.18 5.52
C GLU A 180 17.82 2.95 6.74
N PHE A 181 18.38 4.12 6.49
CA PHE A 181 18.55 5.18 7.48
C PHE A 181 17.69 6.38 7.04
N ALA A 182 16.84 6.86 7.94
CA ALA A 182 15.94 7.97 7.64
C ALA A 182 15.92 9.00 8.77
N LEU A 183 15.88 10.27 8.37
CA LEU A 183 15.59 11.41 9.22
C LEU A 183 14.20 11.91 8.84
N ARG A 184 13.28 11.96 9.80
CA ARG A 184 11.88 12.32 9.57
C ARG A 184 11.48 13.45 10.51
N ASN A 185 10.94 14.53 9.96
CA ASN A 185 10.13 15.47 10.72
C ASN A 185 8.67 15.08 10.51
N ILE A 186 7.94 14.82 11.58
CA ILE A 186 6.55 14.36 11.54
C ILE A 186 5.66 15.38 12.24
N ARG A 187 4.58 15.77 11.58
CA ARG A 187 3.58 16.70 12.10
C ARG A 187 2.18 16.19 11.85
N THR A 188 1.36 16.07 12.89
CA THR A 188 -0.03 15.65 12.73
C THR A 188 -0.86 16.68 11.98
N THR A 189 -1.89 16.20 11.28
CA THR A 189 -2.92 17.06 10.66
C THR A 189 -4.20 17.17 11.49
N TYR A 190 -4.22 16.52 12.64
CA TYR A 190 -5.30 16.43 13.62
C TYR A 190 -4.78 16.83 15.00
N ASP A 191 -5.70 17.16 15.91
CA ASP A 191 -5.37 17.50 17.28
C ASP A 191 -4.84 16.25 18.02
N TYR A 192 -3.55 16.26 18.32
CA TYR A 192 -2.86 15.15 18.95
C TYR A 192 -1.60 15.67 19.64
N LEU A 193 -1.44 15.27 20.90
CA LEU A 193 -0.23 15.50 21.67
C LEU A 193 0.24 14.18 22.24
N TYR A 194 1.51 13.85 22.00
CA TYR A 194 2.15 12.71 22.60
C TYR A 194 2.95 13.14 23.83
N ARG A 195 2.60 12.61 25.00
CA ARG A 195 3.28 12.91 26.26
C ARG A 195 4.35 11.87 26.58
N LEU A 196 5.58 12.33 26.76
CA LEU A 196 6.68 11.51 27.27
C LEU A 196 6.63 11.39 28.79
N PRO A 197 7.26 10.36 29.40
CA PRO A 197 7.21 10.14 30.84
C PRO A 197 7.93 11.24 31.65
N ASN A 198 8.81 12.00 31.00
CA ASN A 198 9.48 13.17 31.58
C ASN A 198 8.60 14.44 31.62
N GLY A 199 7.38 14.37 31.07
CA GLY A 199 6.41 15.47 31.04
C GLY A 199 6.37 16.26 29.74
N ASP A 200 7.35 16.08 28.84
CA ASP A 200 7.39 16.75 27.54
C ASP A 200 6.20 16.30 26.67
N ALA A 201 5.64 17.20 25.87
CA ALA A 201 4.52 16.91 24.99
C ALA A 201 4.81 17.39 23.56
N PHE A 202 4.60 16.51 22.58
CA PHE A 202 4.95 16.74 21.17
C PHE A 202 3.71 16.62 20.28
N GLY A 203 3.42 17.65 19.49
CA GLY A 203 2.53 17.57 18.32
C GLY A 203 3.29 17.52 16.98
N GLU A 204 4.59 17.79 17.05
CA GLU A 204 5.56 17.67 15.98
C GLU A 204 6.83 17.10 16.61
N TYR A 205 7.49 16.18 15.93
CA TYR A 205 8.69 15.54 16.45
C TYR A 205 9.62 15.08 15.33
N ASP A 206 10.91 15.10 15.61
CA ASP A 206 11.98 14.63 14.74
C ASP A 206 12.39 13.20 15.11
N VAL A 207 12.56 12.35 14.11
CA VAL A 207 12.85 10.92 14.32
C VAL A 207 13.98 10.47 13.41
N SER A 208 15.02 9.94 14.04
CA SER A 208 16.14 9.28 13.37
C SER A 208 15.97 7.78 13.48
N THR A 209 15.73 7.11 12.35
CA THR A 209 15.47 5.66 12.32
C THR A 209 16.50 4.90 11.52
N PHE A 210 16.94 3.77 12.05
CA PHE A 210 17.52 2.66 11.29
C PHE A 210 16.45 1.60 11.07
N ARG A 211 16.36 1.05 9.87
CA ARG A 211 15.45 -0.05 9.56
C ARG A 211 16.14 -1.08 8.68
N PHE A 212 15.95 -2.34 9.01
CA PHE A 212 16.44 -3.47 8.23
C PHE A 212 15.27 -4.40 7.92
N THR A 213 15.13 -4.77 6.66
CA THR A 213 14.06 -5.64 6.18
C THR A 213 14.65 -6.78 5.37
N ALA A 214 14.16 -8.00 5.58
CA ALA A 214 14.51 -9.16 4.80
C ALA A 214 13.25 -9.94 4.40
N GLN A 215 13.10 -10.19 3.11
CA GLN A 215 12.09 -11.08 2.55
C GLN A 215 12.75 -12.37 2.09
N TRP A 216 12.32 -13.50 2.65
CA TRP A 216 12.81 -14.83 2.34
C TRP A 216 11.75 -15.66 1.65
N SER A 217 12.08 -16.14 0.45
CA SER A 217 11.21 -16.92 -0.43
C SER A 217 11.83 -18.29 -0.74
N PRO A 218 11.93 -19.20 0.25
CA PRO A 218 12.78 -20.40 0.19
C PRO A 218 12.51 -21.31 -1.00
N PHE A 219 11.25 -21.45 -1.41
CA PHE A 219 10.82 -22.39 -2.46
C PHE A 219 10.64 -21.74 -3.83
N SER A 220 10.76 -20.41 -3.91
CA SER A 220 10.57 -19.68 -5.17
C SER A 220 11.80 -19.84 -6.06
N THR A 221 11.57 -19.88 -7.37
CA THR A 221 12.63 -19.97 -8.38
C THR A 221 12.95 -18.59 -8.92
N PHE A 222 14.25 -18.29 -9.01
CA PHE A 222 14.77 -17.02 -9.48
C PHE A 222 15.76 -17.24 -10.61
N GLU A 223 15.65 -16.44 -11.66
CA GLU A 223 16.52 -16.49 -12.83
C GLU A 223 17.10 -15.12 -13.14
N TYR A 224 18.29 -15.11 -13.74
CA TYR A 224 18.92 -13.88 -14.21
C TYR A 224 18.47 -13.58 -15.64
N ILE A 225 17.48 -12.70 -15.77
CA ILE A 225 16.87 -12.32 -17.05
C ILE A 225 17.01 -10.81 -17.26
N ASN A 226 17.42 -10.39 -18.46
CA ASN A 226 17.58 -8.98 -18.82
C ASN A 226 18.40 -8.17 -17.79
N ARG A 227 19.54 -8.73 -17.37
CA ARG A 227 20.47 -8.11 -16.41
C ARG A 227 19.89 -7.87 -15.00
N SER A 228 18.83 -8.60 -14.64
CA SER A 228 18.15 -8.52 -13.35
C SER A 228 17.78 -9.90 -12.84
N ILE A 229 17.81 -10.10 -11.52
CA ILE A 229 17.25 -11.31 -10.90
C ILE A 229 15.73 -11.15 -10.89
N ARG A 230 15.01 -12.12 -11.45
CA ARG A 230 13.55 -12.14 -11.51
C ARG A 230 13.01 -13.43 -10.94
N GLU A 231 11.97 -13.30 -10.14
CA GLU A 231 11.15 -14.42 -9.65
C GLU A 231 10.38 -15.00 -10.86
N THR A 232 10.79 -16.18 -11.35
CA THR A 232 10.12 -16.86 -12.49
C THR A 232 9.01 -17.79 -12.03
N ARG A 233 9.16 -18.36 -10.83
CA ARG A 233 8.13 -19.17 -10.20
C ARG A 233 8.00 -18.80 -8.73
N ARG A 234 6.84 -18.27 -8.34
CA ARG A 234 6.49 -18.08 -6.94
C ARG A 234 6.11 -19.41 -6.30
N ALA A 235 6.62 -19.65 -5.10
CA ALA A 235 6.20 -20.73 -4.23
C ALA A 235 6.15 -20.24 -2.78
N TYR A 236 5.62 -21.09 -1.89
CA TYR A 236 5.26 -20.73 -0.52
C TYR A 236 5.72 -21.82 0.47
N PRO A 237 5.94 -21.48 1.76
CA PRO A 237 5.71 -20.16 2.38
C PRO A 237 6.75 -19.10 2.00
N ASN A 238 6.32 -17.84 2.09
CA ASN A 238 7.17 -16.65 2.00
C ASN A 238 7.16 -15.90 3.33
N PHE A 239 8.32 -15.41 3.76
CA PHE A 239 8.49 -14.73 5.04
C PHE A 239 9.03 -13.31 4.83
N SER A 240 8.58 -12.36 5.65
CA SER A 240 9.12 -11.01 5.72
C SER A 240 9.41 -10.67 7.18
N PHE A 241 10.61 -10.15 7.43
CA PHE A 241 11.07 -9.70 8.74
C PHE A 241 11.51 -8.26 8.61
N GLN A 242 11.16 -7.41 9.57
CA GLN A 242 11.63 -6.04 9.62
C GLN A 242 11.92 -5.63 11.05
N TYR A 243 13.05 -4.98 11.24
CA TYR A 243 13.44 -4.37 12.51
C TYR A 243 13.64 -2.88 12.30
N THR A 244 13.03 -2.05 13.13
CA THR A 244 13.23 -0.60 13.15
C THR A 244 13.73 -0.17 14.52
N LYS A 245 14.75 0.68 14.55
CA LYS A 245 15.23 1.35 15.76
C LYS A 245 15.17 2.86 15.56
N ALA A 246 14.45 3.55 16.43
CA ALA A 246 14.54 4.99 16.55
C ALA A 246 15.58 5.36 17.63
N PHE A 247 16.33 6.43 17.37
CA PHE A 247 17.38 6.92 18.24
C PHE A 247 17.06 8.34 18.71
N LYS A 248 17.03 8.51 20.04
CA LYS A 248 16.99 9.82 20.67
C LYS A 248 18.36 10.50 20.57
N ASP A 249 18.38 11.83 20.48
CA ASP A 249 19.55 12.72 20.42
C ASP A 249 20.48 12.54 19.21
N VAL A 250 20.26 11.53 18.38
CA VAL A 250 20.96 11.32 17.11
C VAL A 250 20.28 12.17 16.03
N PHE A 251 21.00 13.13 15.46
CA PHE A 251 20.46 14.12 14.52
C PHE A 251 19.20 14.84 15.04
N GLN A 252 19.18 15.20 16.33
CA GLN A 252 18.04 15.86 17.00
C GLN A 252 16.77 15.00 17.07
N GLY A 253 16.89 13.66 17.08
CA GLY A 253 15.74 12.79 17.25
C GLY A 253 15.14 12.87 18.66
N ASP A 254 13.82 13.00 18.75
CA ASP A 254 13.09 13.14 20.02
C ASP A 254 12.74 11.78 20.66
N LEU A 255 12.60 10.73 19.83
CA LEU A 255 11.99 9.46 20.20
C LEU A 255 13.00 8.30 20.25
N SER A 256 12.81 7.38 21.20
CA SER A 256 13.55 6.12 21.30
C SER A 256 12.59 4.95 21.42
N PHE A 257 12.46 4.19 20.32
CA PHE A 257 11.67 2.96 20.31
C PHE A 257 12.34 1.90 19.43
N SER A 258 11.93 0.66 19.63
CA SER A 258 12.30 -0.47 18.78
C SER A 258 11.04 -1.17 18.30
N LYS A 259 11.02 -1.55 17.03
CA LYS A 259 9.89 -2.21 16.37
C LYS A 259 10.36 -3.48 15.68
N PHE A 260 9.60 -4.55 15.80
CA PHE A 260 9.79 -5.79 15.08
C PHE A 260 8.50 -6.17 14.36
N ASP A 261 8.58 -6.34 13.05
CA ASP A 261 7.47 -6.75 12.19
C ASP A 261 7.77 -8.12 11.56
N PHE A 262 6.75 -8.96 11.50
CA PHE A 262 6.80 -10.27 10.87
C PHE A 262 5.59 -10.51 9.98
N ARG A 263 5.80 -11.13 8.83
CA ARG A 263 4.73 -11.63 7.97
C ARG A 263 5.08 -12.97 7.36
N ALA A 264 4.14 -13.91 7.40
CA ALA A 264 4.21 -15.17 6.69
C ALA A 264 3.01 -15.30 5.75
N ILE A 265 3.28 -15.66 4.50
CA ILE A 265 2.25 -15.91 3.48
C ILE A 265 2.39 -17.36 3.04
N GLN A 266 1.30 -18.12 3.15
CA GLN A 266 1.19 -19.48 2.66
C GLN A 266 0.04 -19.56 1.66
N GLN A 267 0.28 -20.22 0.52
CA GLN A 267 -0.76 -20.48 -0.47
C GLN A 267 -0.78 -21.96 -0.84
N PHE A 268 -1.98 -22.52 -0.99
CA PHE A 268 -2.23 -23.85 -1.48
C PHE A 268 -3.03 -23.76 -2.79
N ASP A 269 -2.45 -24.29 -3.86
CA ASP A 269 -3.13 -24.45 -5.14
C ASP A 269 -3.76 -25.84 -5.18
N HIS A 270 -5.09 -25.90 -5.29
CA HIS A 270 -5.85 -27.14 -5.32
C HIS A 270 -5.99 -27.68 -6.75
N VAL A 271 -6.17 -28.99 -6.89
CA VAL A 271 -6.32 -29.66 -8.21
C VAL A 271 -7.49 -29.09 -9.01
N ASN A 272 -8.56 -28.65 -8.35
CA ASN A 272 -9.73 -28.05 -8.97
C ASN A 272 -9.56 -26.56 -9.32
N THR A 273 -8.34 -26.01 -9.32
CA THR A 273 -7.99 -24.60 -9.55
C THR A 273 -8.44 -23.61 -8.46
N ALA A 274 -9.04 -24.11 -7.37
CA ALA A 274 -9.27 -23.31 -6.17
C ALA A 274 -7.93 -22.97 -5.50
N GLN A 275 -7.92 -21.88 -4.73
CA GLN A 275 -6.74 -21.44 -4.00
C GLN A 275 -7.11 -21.10 -2.56
N THR A 276 -6.29 -21.57 -1.62
CA THR A 276 -6.35 -21.13 -0.23
C THR A 276 -5.11 -20.33 0.09
N GLU A 277 -5.27 -19.13 0.63
CA GLU A 277 -4.18 -18.28 1.11
C GLU A 277 -4.38 -18.02 2.60
N ILE A 278 -3.26 -18.06 3.34
CA ILE A 278 -3.18 -17.76 4.75
C ILE A 278 -2.08 -16.71 4.92
N ILE A 279 -2.43 -15.56 5.49
CA ILE A 279 -1.51 -14.48 5.80
C ILE A 279 -1.51 -14.28 7.30
N LEU A 280 -0.36 -14.52 7.93
CA LEU A 280 -0.09 -14.16 9.31
C LEU A 280 0.77 -12.90 9.32
N SER A 281 0.30 -11.83 9.96
CA SER A 281 1.11 -10.62 10.19
C SER A 281 1.12 -10.32 11.68
N ALA A 282 2.29 -10.05 12.23
CA ALA A 282 2.47 -9.70 13.63
C ALA A 282 3.48 -8.57 13.77
N GLY A 283 3.35 -7.78 14.82
CA GLY A 283 4.29 -6.73 15.13
C GLY A 283 4.26 -6.37 16.60
N ILE A 284 5.41 -5.93 17.08
CA ILE A 284 5.60 -5.40 18.42
C ILE A 284 6.43 -4.13 18.34
N VAL A 285 6.04 -3.11 19.08
CA VAL A 285 6.82 -1.89 19.26
C VAL A 285 6.91 -1.58 20.75
N ASN A 286 8.11 -1.21 21.21
CA ASN A 286 8.39 -0.89 22.60
C ASN A 286 9.20 0.41 22.68
N GLY A 287 8.89 1.26 23.66
CA GLY A 287 9.60 2.52 23.94
C GLY A 287 8.69 3.74 23.83
N ASP A 288 9.22 4.86 23.37
CA ASP A 288 8.45 6.08 23.14
C ASP A 288 7.77 6.04 21.77
N VAL A 289 6.57 5.44 21.73
CA VAL A 289 5.80 5.18 20.51
C VAL A 289 4.60 6.13 20.39
N PRO A 290 4.67 7.17 19.54
CA PRO A 290 3.47 7.93 19.19
C PRO A 290 2.61 7.12 18.18
N LEU A 291 1.34 7.50 18.00
CA LEU A 291 0.36 6.73 17.20
C LEU A 291 0.80 6.42 15.76
N GLN A 292 1.65 7.26 15.19
CA GLN A 292 2.18 7.17 13.84
C GLN A 292 3.08 5.94 13.67
N TYR A 293 3.69 5.45 14.76
CA TYR A 293 4.52 4.24 14.78
C TYR A 293 3.83 3.02 15.42
N ALA A 294 2.67 3.23 16.05
CA ALA A 294 1.77 2.15 16.45
C ALA A 294 1.17 1.43 15.23
N TYR A 295 0.32 0.44 15.47
CA TYR A 295 -0.32 -0.36 14.43
C TYR A 295 -1.83 -0.12 14.41
N HIS A 296 -2.39 0.18 13.25
CA HIS A 296 -3.80 -0.11 12.98
C HIS A 296 -3.91 -1.40 12.15
N ALA A 297 -4.97 -2.18 12.37
CA ALA A 297 -5.22 -3.43 11.66
C ALA A 297 -5.87 -3.19 10.28
N TYR A 298 -5.32 -2.27 9.47
CA TYR A 298 -5.83 -1.91 8.13
C TYR A 298 -7.36 -1.81 8.02
N PRO A 299 -8.02 -0.89 8.75
CA PRO A 299 -9.47 -0.73 8.68
C PRO A 299 -9.93 -0.24 7.30
N ASN A 300 -11.16 -0.59 6.92
CA ASN A 300 -11.77 -0.15 5.66
C ASN A 300 -13.27 0.18 5.76
N ASN A 301 -13.83 0.27 6.97
CA ASN A 301 -15.22 0.64 7.18
C ASN A 301 -15.37 2.14 7.48
N VAL A 302 -16.38 2.75 6.88
CA VAL A 302 -16.65 4.19 7.03
C VAL A 302 -17.81 4.39 8.01
N ASN A 303 -17.61 5.23 9.01
CA ASN A 303 -18.70 5.63 9.90
C ASN A 303 -19.52 6.78 9.27
N LYS A 304 -20.32 6.48 8.24
CA LYS A 304 -21.23 7.45 7.58
C LYS A 304 -22.69 7.07 7.80
N GLU A 305 -23.54 8.07 8.02
CA GLU A 305 -24.94 7.89 8.47
C GLU A 305 -25.80 7.09 7.48
N THR A 306 -25.67 7.30 6.17
CA THR A 306 -26.52 6.66 5.16
C THR A 306 -25.82 5.46 4.51
N ILE A 307 -26.56 4.36 4.30
CA ILE A 307 -26.09 3.14 3.59
C ILE A 307 -25.44 3.46 2.24
N MET A 308 -26.01 4.42 1.49
CA MET A 308 -25.48 4.87 0.19
C MET A 308 -24.12 5.59 0.28
N ASN A 309 -23.69 5.99 1.46
CA ASN A 309 -22.40 6.62 1.71
C ASN A 309 -21.39 5.67 2.38
N ARG A 310 -21.77 4.41 2.63
CA ARG A 310 -20.91 3.34 3.20
C ARG A 310 -20.27 2.45 2.13
N PHE A 311 -20.38 2.81 0.84
CA PHE A 311 -19.63 2.12 -0.21
C PHE A 311 -18.14 2.34 0.00
N SER A 312 -17.46 1.29 0.44
CA SER A 312 -16.01 1.14 0.35
C SER A 312 -15.70 0.07 -0.68
N VAL A 313 -14.56 0.17 -1.35
CA VAL A 313 -14.05 -0.94 -2.15
C VAL A 313 -13.16 -1.76 -1.25
N ALA A 314 -13.41 -3.06 -1.22
CA ALA A 314 -12.66 -3.99 -0.40
C ALA A 314 -11.16 -3.85 -0.69
N GLY A 315 -10.38 -3.63 0.37
CA GLY A 315 -8.93 -3.67 0.27
C GLY A 315 -8.47 -5.12 0.33
N ILE A 316 -7.38 -5.42 -0.37
CA ILE A 316 -6.93 -6.82 -0.53
C ILE A 316 -6.69 -7.46 0.85
N ASN A 317 -6.12 -6.74 1.82
CA ASN A 317 -5.84 -7.27 3.17
C ASN A 317 -6.43 -6.41 4.31
N SER A 318 -7.47 -5.62 4.05
CA SER A 318 -8.09 -4.76 5.07
C SER A 318 -9.19 -5.47 5.85
N PHE A 319 -9.60 -4.92 7.00
CA PHE A 319 -10.81 -5.34 7.71
C PHE A 319 -12.00 -4.50 7.26
N GLU A 320 -12.96 -5.13 6.59
CA GLU A 320 -14.06 -4.45 5.90
C GLU A 320 -15.13 -3.92 6.85
N THR A 321 -15.19 -4.47 8.06
CA THR A 321 -16.13 -4.05 9.09
C THR A 321 -15.49 -3.16 10.14
N MET A 322 -14.16 -3.09 10.24
CA MET A 322 -13.41 -2.25 11.19
C MET A 322 -13.44 -0.79 10.76
N TYR A 323 -13.88 0.11 11.65
CA TYR A 323 -13.91 1.55 11.36
C TYR A 323 -12.50 2.12 11.36
N PHE A 324 -12.27 3.16 10.55
CA PHE A 324 -11.01 3.91 10.61
C PHE A 324 -10.76 4.44 12.03
N ASN A 325 -9.52 4.29 12.50
CA ASN A 325 -9.04 4.68 13.83
C ASN A 325 -9.78 4.07 15.01
N GLU A 326 -10.58 3.02 14.78
CA GLU A 326 -11.28 2.34 15.85
C GLU A 326 -10.31 1.72 16.84
N PHE A 327 -9.22 1.14 16.33
CA PHE A 327 -8.22 0.46 17.14
C PHE A 327 -6.80 0.83 16.74
N PHE A 328 -5.97 1.05 17.75
CA PHE A 328 -4.51 1.03 17.63
C PHE A 328 -3.93 -0.04 18.55
N SER A 329 -2.72 -0.50 18.24
CA SER A 329 -2.00 -1.48 19.04
C SER A 329 -0.51 -1.21 19.02
N GLU A 330 0.18 -1.52 20.12
CA GLU A 330 1.64 -1.61 20.19
C GLU A 330 2.13 -3.03 19.93
N ARG A 331 1.33 -4.02 20.34
CA ARG A 331 1.52 -5.43 19.99
C ARG A 331 0.30 -5.89 19.24
N PHE A 332 0.49 -6.47 18.07
CA PHE A 332 -0.63 -7.00 17.30
C PHE A 332 -0.25 -8.30 16.61
N ALA A 333 -1.26 -9.14 16.40
CA ALA A 333 -1.21 -10.26 15.49
C ALA A 333 -2.52 -10.32 14.71
N SER A 334 -2.41 -10.63 13.42
CA SER A 334 -3.54 -10.78 12.53
C SER A 334 -3.38 -12.03 11.67
N LEU A 335 -4.49 -12.72 11.47
CA LEU A 335 -4.61 -13.89 10.62
C LEU A 335 -5.69 -13.62 9.58
N VAL A 336 -5.32 -13.68 8.31
CA VAL A 336 -6.24 -13.59 7.18
C VAL A 336 -6.28 -14.94 6.49
N PHE A 337 -7.45 -15.56 6.45
CA PHE A 337 -7.75 -16.74 5.67
C PHE A 337 -8.59 -16.33 4.45
N ARG A 338 -8.14 -16.73 3.26
CA ARG A 338 -8.83 -16.49 2.00
C ARG A 338 -8.95 -17.79 1.23
N HIS A 339 -10.17 -18.17 0.86
CA HIS A 339 -10.41 -19.31 -0.01
C HIS A 339 -11.14 -18.87 -1.27
N ARG A 340 -10.43 -18.86 -2.40
CA ARG A 340 -10.96 -18.56 -3.72
C ARG A 340 -11.41 -19.86 -4.39
N LEU A 341 -12.69 -19.98 -4.69
CA LEU A 341 -13.23 -21.11 -5.44
C LEU A 341 -12.83 -21.04 -6.91
N LYS A 342 -12.99 -22.16 -7.61
CA LYS A 342 -12.94 -22.18 -9.08
C LYS A 342 -13.94 -21.16 -9.63
N ALA A 343 -13.52 -20.39 -10.63
CA ALA A 343 -14.39 -19.44 -11.30
C ALA A 343 -15.63 -20.13 -11.90
N PHE A 344 -16.79 -19.48 -11.80
CA PHE A 344 -18.00 -19.97 -12.44
C PHE A 344 -17.91 -19.69 -13.95
N GLU A 345 -17.90 -20.74 -14.77
CA GLU A 345 -17.78 -20.62 -16.22
C GLU A 345 -19.15 -20.31 -16.85
N ILE A 346 -19.65 -19.08 -16.67
CA ILE A 346 -20.94 -18.65 -17.21
C ILE A 346 -20.82 -18.31 -18.70
N SER A 347 -19.74 -17.62 -19.11
CA SER A 347 -19.39 -17.40 -20.51
C SER A 347 -17.88 -17.19 -20.69
N PRO A 348 -17.34 -17.17 -21.94
CA PRO A 348 -15.92 -16.92 -22.17
C PRO A 348 -15.42 -15.59 -21.57
N THR A 349 -16.28 -14.57 -21.54
CA THR A 349 -15.96 -13.21 -21.06
C THR A 349 -16.47 -12.92 -19.65
N PHE A 350 -17.29 -13.79 -19.07
CA PHE A 350 -17.87 -13.62 -17.74
C PHE A 350 -17.59 -14.84 -16.87
N LYS A 351 -16.58 -14.70 -16.01
CA LYS A 351 -16.07 -15.77 -15.14
C LYS A 351 -15.95 -15.26 -13.70
N PRO A 352 -17.08 -15.05 -12.99
CA PRO A 352 -17.05 -14.54 -11.63
C PRO A 352 -16.39 -15.54 -10.68
N GLU A 353 -15.76 -15.01 -9.63
CA GLU A 353 -15.02 -15.79 -8.64
C GLU A 353 -15.56 -15.53 -7.24
N LEU A 354 -16.03 -16.58 -6.57
CA LEU A 354 -16.43 -16.50 -5.17
C LEU A 354 -15.20 -16.68 -4.28
N VAL A 355 -15.04 -15.79 -3.32
CA VAL A 355 -13.99 -15.81 -2.31
C VAL A 355 -14.63 -15.81 -0.94
N LEU A 356 -14.21 -16.75 -0.09
CA LEU A 356 -14.57 -16.80 1.32
C LEU A 356 -13.42 -16.21 2.13
N LEU A 357 -13.75 -15.36 3.08
CA LEU A 357 -12.78 -14.65 3.93
C LEU A 357 -13.11 -14.87 5.40
N THR A 358 -12.07 -15.09 6.20
CA THR A 358 -12.13 -14.96 7.65
C THR A 358 -10.88 -14.23 8.11
N LYS A 359 -11.06 -13.18 8.92
CA LYS A 359 -9.97 -12.36 9.42
C LYS A 359 -10.09 -12.24 10.93
N ILE A 360 -8.95 -12.37 11.60
CA ILE A 360 -8.83 -12.31 13.05
C ILE A 360 -7.71 -11.32 13.35
N ALA A 361 -7.91 -10.42 14.30
CA ALA A 361 -6.86 -9.57 14.84
C ALA A 361 -6.94 -9.55 16.36
N VAL A 362 -5.79 -9.58 17.01
CA VAL A 362 -5.63 -9.40 18.46
C VAL A 362 -4.51 -8.40 18.70
N GLY A 363 -4.59 -7.66 19.77
CA GLY A 363 -3.53 -6.72 20.12
C GLY A 363 -3.80 -5.99 21.43
N ASP A 364 -2.79 -5.28 21.90
CA ASP A 364 -2.83 -4.47 23.11
C ASP A 364 -2.17 -3.11 22.87
N PHE A 365 -2.38 -2.20 23.82
CA PHE A 365 -1.79 -0.87 23.82
C PHE A 365 -1.54 -0.45 25.26
N ASP A 366 -0.30 -0.18 25.62
CA ASP A 366 0.06 0.29 26.97
C ASP A 366 0.02 1.83 27.01
N ASP A 367 -0.20 2.41 28.21
CA ASP A 367 -0.12 3.85 28.47
C ASP A 367 -0.95 4.75 27.53
N THR A 368 -2.19 4.35 27.22
CA THR A 368 -3.10 5.10 26.31
C THR A 368 -3.29 6.58 26.69
N GLU A 369 -3.15 6.92 27.97
CA GLU A 369 -3.24 8.29 28.50
C GLU A 369 -2.11 9.20 28.02
N ARG A 370 -1.00 8.65 27.50
CA ARG A 370 0.07 9.43 26.85
C ARG A 370 -0.35 10.00 25.50
N HIS A 371 -1.50 9.59 24.98
CA HIS A 371 -2.04 9.99 23.68
C HIS A 371 -3.21 10.94 23.89
N GLU A 372 -2.92 12.23 23.98
CA GLU A 372 -3.90 13.26 24.30
C GLU A 372 -4.64 13.77 23.04
N ASN A 373 -5.83 14.33 23.26
CA ASN A 373 -6.73 14.91 22.26
C ASN A 373 -7.23 13.94 21.18
N ILE A 374 -7.04 12.64 21.38
CA ILE A 374 -7.53 11.57 20.50
C ILE A 374 -8.19 10.46 21.32
N SER A 375 -9.17 9.77 20.73
CA SER A 375 -9.82 8.61 21.32
C SER A 375 -9.74 7.43 20.35
N PHE A 376 -9.35 6.27 20.87
CA PHE A 376 -9.28 5.02 20.14
C PHE A 376 -9.44 3.83 21.12
N GLY A 377 -9.79 2.66 20.60
CA GLY A 377 -9.85 1.41 21.36
C GLY A 377 -8.61 0.53 21.19
N THR A 378 -8.55 -0.56 21.95
CA THR A 378 -7.54 -1.62 21.83
C THR A 378 -8.18 -2.93 21.38
N LEU A 379 -7.37 -3.85 20.84
CA LEU A 379 -7.80 -5.16 20.30
C LEU A 379 -7.74 -6.31 21.33
N GLU A 380 -7.75 -5.99 22.63
CA GLU A 380 -7.49 -6.95 23.71
C GLU A 380 -8.48 -8.14 23.73
N LYS A 381 -9.73 -7.91 23.34
CA LYS A 381 -10.77 -8.94 23.32
C LYS A 381 -10.80 -9.76 22.03
N GLY A 382 -9.93 -9.42 21.08
CA GLY A 382 -9.90 -10.01 19.73
C GLY A 382 -11.03 -9.54 18.82
N PHE A 383 -10.66 -9.14 17.62
CA PHE A 383 -11.56 -8.75 16.53
C PHE A 383 -11.69 -9.89 15.52
N THR A 384 -12.92 -10.19 15.12
CA THR A 384 -13.19 -11.21 14.10
C THR A 384 -14.20 -10.73 13.07
N GLU A 385 -13.90 -10.95 11.80
CA GLU A 385 -14.86 -10.80 10.70
C GLU A 385 -14.79 -11.96 9.73
N SER A 386 -15.95 -12.30 9.15
CA SER A 386 -16.04 -13.23 8.03
C SER A 386 -16.77 -12.56 6.89
N GLY A 387 -16.39 -12.89 5.66
CA GLY A 387 -16.96 -12.26 4.48
C GLY A 387 -16.97 -13.15 3.26
N ILE A 388 -17.72 -12.68 2.27
CA ILE A 388 -17.86 -13.29 0.96
C ILE A 388 -17.62 -12.18 -0.07
N GLU A 389 -16.74 -12.45 -1.03
CA GLU A 389 -16.54 -11.60 -2.19
C GLU A 389 -16.94 -12.33 -3.46
N LEU A 390 -17.62 -11.61 -4.35
CA LEU A 390 -17.91 -12.07 -5.70
C LEU A 390 -17.18 -11.16 -6.68
N ASN A 391 -16.01 -11.60 -7.11
CA ASN A 391 -15.10 -10.85 -7.97
C ASN A 391 -15.39 -11.06 -9.46
N LYS A 392 -14.84 -10.19 -10.31
CA LYS A 392 -14.96 -10.23 -11.78
C LYS A 392 -16.41 -10.17 -12.30
N LEU A 393 -17.23 -9.32 -11.69
CA LEU A 393 -18.61 -9.10 -12.11
C LEU A 393 -18.72 -8.14 -13.31
N LEU A 394 -18.28 -6.90 -13.16
CA LEU A 394 -18.37 -5.88 -14.20
C LEU A 394 -17.07 -5.09 -14.27
N PHE A 395 -16.41 -5.08 -15.43
CA PHE A 395 -15.11 -4.40 -15.64
C PHE A 395 -14.03 -4.79 -14.62
N GLY A 396 -14.09 -6.03 -14.11
CA GLY A 396 -13.19 -6.53 -13.07
C GLY A 396 -13.61 -6.21 -11.63
N PHE A 397 -14.58 -5.30 -11.42
CA PHE A 397 -15.12 -5.01 -10.09
C PHE A 397 -15.94 -6.18 -9.54
N GLY A 398 -15.94 -6.31 -8.21
CA GLY A 398 -16.70 -7.30 -7.47
C GLY A 398 -17.61 -6.68 -6.41
N LEU A 399 -18.37 -7.53 -5.74
CA LEU A 399 -19.14 -7.19 -4.54
C LEU A 399 -18.50 -7.87 -3.33
N SER A 400 -18.43 -7.17 -2.19
CA SER A 400 -17.92 -7.72 -0.93
C SER A 400 -18.96 -7.53 0.16
N PHE A 401 -19.17 -8.58 0.94
CA PHE A 401 -20.03 -8.59 2.11
C PHE A 401 -19.21 -9.12 3.28
N ALA A 402 -19.19 -8.40 4.39
CA ALA A 402 -18.48 -8.81 5.58
C ALA A 402 -19.36 -8.62 6.82
N TYR A 403 -19.16 -9.50 7.80
CA TYR A 403 -19.88 -9.52 9.05
C TYR A 403 -18.89 -9.63 10.20
N ARG A 404 -18.94 -8.64 11.09
CA ARG A 404 -18.18 -8.63 12.34
C ARG A 404 -18.90 -9.49 13.37
N TYR A 405 -18.17 -10.28 14.13
CA TYR A 405 -18.71 -11.04 15.27
C TYR A 405 -17.69 -11.09 16.40
N GLY A 406 -18.09 -11.64 17.55
CA GLY A 406 -17.24 -11.73 18.73
C GLY A 406 -17.39 -10.52 19.66
N ALA A 407 -16.31 -10.16 20.35
CA ALA A 407 -16.37 -9.22 21.49
C ALA A 407 -16.62 -7.75 21.13
N TYR A 408 -16.48 -7.37 19.85
CA TYR A 408 -16.61 -5.99 19.35
C TYR A 408 -17.79 -5.81 18.37
N HIS A 409 -18.85 -6.61 18.49
CA HIS A 409 -20.08 -6.49 17.69
C HIS A 409 -21.01 -5.39 18.21
#